data_AF-Q8IH89-F1
#
_entry.id   AF-Q8IH89-F1
#
_cell.length_a   1.000
_cell.length_b   1.000
_cell.length_c   1.000
_cell.angle_alpha   90.00
_cell.angle_beta   90.00
_cell.angle_gamma   90.00
#
_symmetry.space_group_name_H-M   'P 1'
#
loop_
_entity.id
_entity.type
_entity.pdbx_description
1 polymer ?
#
loop_
_entity_poly.entity_id
_entity_poly.type
_entity_poly.pdbx_seq_one_letter_code
_entity_poly.pdbx_strand_id
1 'polypeptide(L)'
;MCEVCADFQNLLELYEVRVASSDLKFQLLLKSEIETTFNYIQSWPQRQCMCLYRDTKNYDRFNLVVQSLICLTVQHLKHIDHLIDNYKRLTASAAQVVAQAQQQREQQRDEASAQAEAKESSAPAEEPKKEEPSGSAGEEAQGSGDGPAKKPPVGPCTPPPPQTANPQHKSHLQYTEEPWILPEVEKLLVLVSKVFLLNFPLYIAHKHGMHSRLDDLQAEEAHHLALICDLHDNDLPIYLLRNVSLFCNSGGFGAMSLCFEHPDLPVSTAHSMTAAVSNVKLWLNYHCNTQLFVPLRSRILQYMCKLSDQSLRSAATRAMADFVWSSMRDPLDVAVNFDTEGLALAFKYFTSTTLTMRLAGMSYDVDILN
;
A
#
# COMPACT_ATOMS: atom_id res chain seq x y z
N MET A 1 1.71 7.37 -29.18
CA MET A 1 1.65 7.27 -27.70
C MET A 1 2.30 5.95 -27.31
N CYS A 2 3.06 5.87 -26.21
CA CYS A 2 3.65 4.60 -25.76
C CYS A 2 2.61 3.71 -25.09
N GLU A 3 2.87 2.40 -24.98
CA GLU A 3 1.90 1.42 -24.44
C GLU A 3 1.38 1.79 -23.05
N VAL A 4 2.28 2.10 -22.10
CA VAL A 4 1.90 2.47 -20.73
C VAL A 4 1.01 3.72 -20.67
N CYS A 5 1.26 4.71 -21.54
CA CYS A 5 0.40 5.89 -21.62
C CYS A 5 -0.93 5.58 -22.33
N ALA A 6 -0.96 4.66 -23.29
CA ALA A 6 -2.17 4.27 -24.00
C ALA A 6 -3.14 3.51 -23.08
N ASP A 7 -2.63 2.56 -22.30
CA ASP A 7 -3.43 1.82 -21.31
C ASP A 7 -4.02 2.76 -20.26
N PHE A 8 -3.20 3.70 -19.78
CA PHE A 8 -3.66 4.68 -18.82
C PHE A 8 -4.66 5.68 -19.43
N GLN A 9 -4.43 6.16 -20.66
CA GLN A 9 -5.38 7.03 -21.36
C GLN A 9 -6.76 6.37 -21.52
N ASN A 10 -6.80 5.09 -21.90
CA ASN A 10 -8.06 4.36 -22.04
C ASN A 10 -8.83 4.33 -20.70
N LEU A 11 -8.13 4.09 -19.59
CA LEU A 11 -8.72 4.21 -18.26
C LEU A 11 -9.26 5.60 -17.98
N LEU A 12 -8.50 6.66 -18.30
CA LEU A 12 -8.93 8.05 -18.09
C LEU A 12 -10.23 8.37 -18.83
N GLU A 13 -10.33 7.96 -20.09
CA GLU A 13 -11.51 8.19 -20.93
C GLU A 13 -12.73 7.41 -20.45
N LEU A 14 -12.56 6.12 -20.13
CA LEU A 14 -13.64 5.28 -19.61
C LEU A 14 -14.14 5.79 -18.26
N TYR A 15 -13.22 6.25 -17.40
CA TYR A 15 -13.58 6.76 -16.08
C TYR A 15 -14.35 8.08 -16.16
N GLU A 16 -13.94 9.00 -17.04
CA GLU A 16 -14.67 10.26 -17.30
C GLU A 16 -16.13 9.99 -17.71
N VAL A 17 -16.35 9.11 -18.68
CA VAL A 17 -17.70 8.74 -19.14
C VAL A 17 -18.53 8.14 -18.01
N ARG A 18 -17.91 7.32 -17.16
CA ARG A 18 -18.57 6.68 -16.03
C ARG A 18 -19.00 7.68 -14.97
N VAL A 19 -18.14 8.65 -14.66
CA VAL A 19 -18.47 9.73 -13.72
C VAL A 19 -19.54 10.66 -14.30
N ALA A 20 -19.45 11.03 -15.58
CA ALA A 20 -20.40 11.91 -16.24
C ALA A 20 -21.82 11.32 -16.36
N SER A 21 -21.95 10.00 -16.38
CA SER A 21 -23.24 9.29 -16.40
C SER A 21 -23.84 9.03 -15.01
N SER A 22 -23.13 9.44 -13.96
CA SER A 22 -23.51 9.23 -12.56
C SER A 22 -24.11 10.50 -11.96
N ASP A 23 -25.16 10.37 -11.15
CA ASP A 23 -25.60 11.46 -10.28
C ASP A 23 -24.61 11.70 -9.11
N LEU A 24 -23.73 10.73 -8.85
CA LEU A 24 -22.68 10.85 -7.85
C LEU A 24 -21.49 11.61 -8.45
N LYS A 25 -20.96 12.58 -7.69
CA LYS A 25 -19.74 13.33 -8.05
C LYS A 25 -18.49 12.44 -8.20
N PHE A 26 -18.53 11.19 -7.74
CA PHE A 26 -17.43 10.24 -7.76
C PHE A 26 -17.97 8.82 -7.97
N GLN A 27 -17.16 7.96 -8.58
CA GLN A 27 -17.43 6.52 -8.64
C GLN A 27 -16.26 5.73 -8.07
N LEU A 28 -16.53 4.49 -7.66
CA LEU A 28 -15.47 3.62 -7.14
C LEU A 28 -14.64 3.11 -8.32
N LEU A 29 -13.31 3.20 -8.17
CA LEU A 29 -12.36 2.58 -9.09
C LEU A 29 -12.36 1.07 -8.89
N LEU A 30 -12.29 0.33 -9.98
CA LEU A 30 -12.11 -1.13 -9.97
C LEU A 30 -10.68 -1.47 -9.55
N LYS A 31 -10.48 -2.65 -8.95
CA LYS A 31 -9.13 -3.12 -8.58
C LYS A 31 -8.16 -3.10 -9.77
N SER A 32 -8.60 -3.54 -10.95
CA SER A 32 -7.80 -3.50 -12.18
C SER A 32 -7.43 -2.08 -12.63
N GLU A 33 -8.29 -1.09 -12.38
CA GLU A 33 -8.04 0.31 -12.71
C GLU A 33 -6.99 0.92 -11.78
N ILE A 34 -7.02 0.51 -10.51
CA ILE A 34 -6.00 0.89 -9.53
C ILE A 34 -4.65 0.31 -9.92
N GLU A 35 -4.60 -0.94 -10.40
CA GLU A 35 -3.36 -1.55 -10.93
C GLU A 35 -2.81 -0.79 -12.13
N THR A 36 -3.65 -0.46 -13.12
CA THR A 36 -3.24 0.34 -14.28
C THR A 36 -2.69 1.70 -13.84
N THR A 37 -3.35 2.36 -12.89
CA THR A 37 -2.92 3.65 -12.34
C THR A 37 -1.60 3.52 -11.58
N PHE A 38 -1.44 2.47 -10.78
CA PHE A 38 -0.23 2.17 -10.04
C PHE A 38 0.95 1.92 -10.98
N ASN A 39 0.76 1.12 -12.04
CA ASN A 39 1.78 0.83 -13.05
C ASN A 39 2.25 2.09 -13.77
N TYR A 40 1.32 2.98 -14.15
CA TYR A 40 1.65 4.27 -14.73
C TYR A 40 2.52 5.11 -13.79
N ILE A 41 2.05 5.33 -12.54
CA ILE A 41 2.77 6.14 -11.53
C ILE A 41 4.13 5.55 -11.19
N GLN A 42 4.25 4.23 -11.09
CA GLN A 42 5.50 3.55 -10.75
C GLN A 42 6.54 3.64 -11.88
N SER A 43 6.11 3.69 -13.15
CA SER A 43 7.01 3.84 -14.30
C SER A 43 7.49 5.28 -14.52
N TRP A 44 6.82 6.26 -13.92
CA TRP A 44 7.08 7.67 -14.16
C TRP A 44 8.50 8.13 -13.79
N PRO A 45 9.09 7.77 -12.63
CA PRO A 45 10.42 8.24 -12.26
C PRO A 45 11.52 7.92 -13.28
N GLN A 46 11.41 6.79 -14.00
CA GLN A 46 12.37 6.42 -15.04
C GLN A 46 12.01 6.97 -16.42
N ARG A 47 10.70 7.09 -16.74
CA ARG A 47 10.25 7.39 -18.11
C ARG A 47 9.90 8.86 -18.35
N GLN A 48 9.30 9.52 -17.37
CA GLN A 48 8.78 10.90 -17.44
C GLN A 48 8.07 11.21 -18.77
N CYS A 49 7.27 10.26 -19.26
CA CYS A 49 6.75 10.30 -20.62
C CYS A 49 5.60 11.31 -20.75
N MET A 50 5.80 12.36 -21.54
CA MET A 50 4.81 13.43 -21.71
C MET A 50 3.75 13.15 -22.80
N CYS A 51 3.75 11.99 -23.45
CA CYS A 51 2.89 11.75 -24.61
C CYS A 51 1.38 11.71 -24.28
N LEU A 52 1.01 11.34 -23.04
CA LEU A 52 -0.36 11.39 -22.53
C LEU A 52 -0.91 12.82 -22.48
N TYR A 53 -0.08 13.78 -22.12
CA TYR A 53 -0.49 15.17 -21.88
C TYR A 53 -0.48 16.05 -23.13
N ARG A 54 -0.33 15.43 -24.32
CA ARG A 54 -0.58 16.13 -25.59
C ARG A 54 -2.05 16.51 -25.74
N ASP A 55 -2.94 15.72 -25.15
CA ASP A 55 -4.35 16.09 -24.94
C ASP A 55 -4.47 16.75 -23.56
N THR A 56 -4.84 18.03 -23.56
CA THR A 56 -4.94 18.83 -22.33
C THR A 56 -6.10 18.38 -21.44
N LYS A 57 -7.11 17.69 -21.98
CA LYS A 57 -8.18 17.11 -21.15
C LYS A 57 -7.68 16.03 -20.21
N ASN A 58 -6.54 15.41 -20.51
CA ASN A 58 -5.99 14.35 -19.68
C ASN A 58 -5.47 14.84 -18.33
N TYR A 59 -5.22 16.15 -18.15
CA TYR A 59 -4.94 16.71 -16.83
C TYR A 59 -6.15 16.57 -15.90
N ASP A 60 -7.33 17.01 -16.35
CA ASP A 60 -8.57 16.91 -15.58
C ASP A 60 -9.01 15.47 -15.37
N ARG A 61 -8.95 14.64 -16.41
CA ARG A 61 -9.31 13.21 -16.30
C ARG A 61 -8.41 12.48 -15.31
N PHE A 62 -7.11 12.73 -15.34
CA PHE A 62 -6.21 12.14 -14.36
C PHE A 62 -6.51 12.65 -12.95
N ASN A 63 -6.82 13.94 -12.81
CA ASN A 63 -7.23 14.47 -11.52
C ASN A 63 -8.52 13.80 -10.99
N LEU A 64 -9.51 13.50 -11.83
CA LEU A 64 -10.72 12.74 -11.41
C LEU A 64 -10.35 11.36 -10.83
N VAL A 65 -9.43 10.64 -11.47
CA VAL A 65 -8.93 9.35 -10.96
C VAL A 65 -8.22 9.53 -9.62
N VAL A 66 -7.37 10.55 -9.49
CA VAL A 66 -6.66 10.87 -8.24
C VAL A 66 -7.62 11.18 -7.10
N GLN A 67 -8.62 12.02 -7.33
CA GLN A 67 -9.65 12.35 -6.34
C GLN A 67 -10.42 11.10 -5.89
N SER A 68 -10.67 10.19 -6.83
CA SER A 68 -11.37 8.94 -6.55
C SER A 68 -10.53 7.97 -5.73
N LEU A 69 -9.22 7.89 -5.98
CA LEU A 69 -8.27 7.16 -5.13
C LEU A 69 -8.24 7.72 -3.69
N ILE A 70 -8.23 9.04 -3.54
CA ILE A 70 -8.26 9.72 -2.23
C ILE A 70 -9.54 9.34 -1.48
N CYS A 71 -10.70 9.53 -2.10
CA CYS A 71 -12.00 9.23 -1.50
C CYS A 71 -12.13 7.75 -1.12
N LEU A 72 -11.73 6.85 -2.03
CA LEU A 72 -11.75 5.40 -1.78
C LEU A 72 -10.87 5.02 -0.59
N THR A 73 -9.66 5.60 -0.50
CA THR A 73 -8.76 5.37 0.63
C THR A 73 -9.40 5.80 1.95
N VAL A 74 -9.95 7.02 1.99
CA VAL A 74 -10.61 7.53 3.20
C VAL A 74 -11.83 6.68 3.57
N GLN A 75 -12.60 6.19 2.59
CA GLN A 75 -13.71 5.29 2.82
C GLN A 75 -13.27 3.96 3.45
N HIS A 76 -12.17 3.35 2.96
CA HIS A 76 -11.63 2.13 3.56
C HIS A 76 -11.13 2.35 4.98
N LEU A 77 -10.45 3.48 5.24
CA LEU A 77 -9.99 3.83 6.58
C LEU A 77 -11.15 4.00 7.57
N LYS A 78 -12.28 4.58 7.13
CA LYS A 78 -13.49 4.70 7.97
C LYS A 78 -14.11 3.34 8.34
N HIS A 79 -13.79 2.28 7.62
CA HIS A 79 -14.32 0.92 7.84
C HIS A 79 -13.18 -0.09 8.08
N ILE A 80 -12.07 0.36 8.68
CA ILE A 80 -10.86 -0.46 8.81
C ILE A 80 -11.06 -1.68 9.70
N ASP A 81 -11.98 -1.62 10.67
CA ASP A 81 -12.26 -2.70 11.61
C ASP A 81 -12.62 -4.01 10.87
N HIS A 82 -13.49 -3.91 9.87
CA HIS A 82 -13.85 -5.05 9.03
C HIS A 82 -12.67 -5.63 8.27
N LEU A 83 -11.74 -4.78 7.80
CA LEU A 83 -10.55 -5.20 7.08
C LEU A 83 -9.56 -5.91 8.01
N ILE A 84 -9.38 -5.40 9.23
CA ILE A 84 -8.50 -6.01 10.24
C ILE A 84 -9.06 -7.35 10.70
N ASP A 85 -10.36 -7.45 10.97
CA ASP A 85 -11.00 -8.71 11.37
C ASP A 85 -10.92 -9.77 10.28
N ASN A 86 -11.12 -9.38 9.02
CA ASN A 86 -10.91 -10.27 7.88
C ASN A 86 -9.45 -10.71 7.78
N TYR A 87 -8.51 -9.78 7.91
CA TYR A 87 -7.07 -10.06 7.86
C TYR A 87 -6.64 -11.05 8.94
N LYS A 88 -7.10 -10.87 10.19
CA LYS A 88 -6.84 -11.82 11.28
C LYS A 88 -7.35 -13.22 10.96
N ARG A 89 -8.61 -13.32 10.50
CA ARG A 89 -9.23 -14.62 10.16
C ARG A 89 -8.46 -15.33 9.05
N LEU A 90 -8.10 -14.61 8.00
CA LEU A 90 -7.32 -15.15 6.88
C LEU A 90 -5.93 -15.60 7.32
N THR A 91 -5.24 -14.80 8.13
CA THR A 91 -3.89 -15.12 8.63
C THR A 91 -3.91 -16.31 9.57
N ALA A 92 -4.90 -16.40 10.46
CA ALA A 92 -5.07 -17.55 11.35
C ALA A 92 -5.36 -18.84 10.56
N SER A 93 -6.22 -18.78 9.54
CA SER A 93 -6.50 -19.92 8.66
C SER A 93 -5.24 -20.36 7.90
N ALA A 94 -4.45 -19.42 7.37
CA ALA A 94 -3.22 -19.73 6.67
C ALA A 94 -2.19 -20.40 7.60
N ALA A 95 -2.04 -19.89 8.83
CA ALA A 95 -1.13 -20.47 9.82
C ALA A 95 -1.52 -21.91 10.19
N GLN A 96 -2.82 -22.20 10.31
CA GLN A 96 -3.32 -23.56 10.56
C GLN A 96 -2.99 -24.52 9.40
N VAL A 97 -3.17 -24.09 8.15
CA VAL A 97 -2.84 -24.89 6.96
C VAL A 97 -1.34 -25.19 6.91
N VAL A 98 -0.49 -24.21 7.22
CA VAL A 98 0.97 -24.40 7.28
C VAL A 98 1.36 -25.38 8.39
N ALA A 99 0.78 -25.23 9.59
CA ALA A 99 1.05 -26.13 10.71
C ALA A 99 0.62 -27.58 10.40
N GLN A 100 -0.54 -27.77 9.77
CA GLN A 100 -1.01 -29.08 9.33
C GLN A 100 -0.09 -29.69 8.26
N ALA A 101 0.36 -28.88 7.29
CA ALA A 101 1.29 -29.34 6.26
C ALA A 101 2.68 -29.70 6.84
N GLN A 102 3.14 -29.00 7.88
CA GLN A 102 4.38 -29.33 8.61
C GLN A 102 4.24 -30.64 9.38
N GLN A 103 3.14 -30.81 10.12
CA GLN A 103 2.85 -32.06 10.83
C GLN A 103 2.74 -33.26 9.88
N GLN A 104 2.11 -33.10 8.71
CA GLN A 104 2.05 -34.14 7.69
C GLN A 104 3.43 -34.50 7.12
N ARG A 105 4.33 -33.53 6.93
CA ARG A 105 5.70 -33.81 6.48
C ARG A 105 6.53 -34.51 7.55
N GLU A 106 6.35 -34.15 8.81
CA GLU A 106 7.01 -34.83 9.94
C GLU A 106 6.53 -36.28 10.07
N GLN A 107 5.22 -36.52 9.98
CA GLN A 107 4.66 -37.88 9.98
C GLN A 107 5.16 -38.72 8.80
N GLN A 108 5.21 -38.16 7.59
CA GLN A 108 5.75 -38.88 6.43
C GLN A 108 7.25 -39.17 6.56
N ARG A 109 8.01 -38.31 7.24
CA ARG A 109 9.45 -38.53 7.50
C ARG A 109 9.67 -39.62 8.55
N ASP A 110 8.87 -39.64 9.60
CA ASP A 110 8.93 -40.65 10.65
C ASP A 110 8.49 -42.03 10.12
N GLU A 111 7.46 -42.09 9.29
CA GLU A 111 7.04 -43.32 8.60
C GLU A 111 8.10 -43.85 7.62
N ALA A 112 8.76 -42.96 6.86
CA ALA A 112 9.84 -43.36 5.95
C ALA A 112 11.08 -43.86 6.71
N SER A 113 11.40 -43.26 7.86
CA SER A 113 12.50 -43.71 8.73
C SER A 113 12.19 -45.07 9.36
N ALA A 114 10.96 -45.27 9.85
CA ALA A 114 10.53 -46.54 10.42
C ALA A 114 10.51 -47.69 9.37
N GLN A 115 10.18 -47.39 8.12
CA GLN A 115 10.25 -48.37 7.02
C GLN A 115 11.68 -48.68 6.58
N ALA A 116 12.62 -47.73 6.70
CA ALA A 116 14.04 -47.97 6.44
C ALA A 116 14.68 -48.84 7.53
N GLU A 117 14.39 -48.59 8.80
CA GLU A 117 14.87 -49.41 9.93
C GLU A 117 14.29 -50.84 9.89
N ALA A 118 13.03 -51.01 9.45
CA ALA A 118 12.44 -52.32 9.25
C ALA A 118 13.13 -53.13 8.12
N LYS A 119 13.64 -52.46 7.07
CA LYS A 119 14.35 -53.11 5.96
C LYS A 119 15.80 -53.49 6.27
N GLU A 120 16.46 -52.81 7.22
CA GLU A 120 17.81 -53.19 7.68
C GLU A 120 17.82 -54.41 8.62
N SER A 121 16.66 -54.80 9.16
CA SER A 121 16.54 -56.00 10.03
C SER A 121 16.42 -57.33 9.27
N SER A 122 16.45 -57.33 7.94
CA SER A 122 16.39 -58.54 7.11
C SER A 122 17.39 -58.49 5.95
N ALA A 123 18.67 -58.71 6.24
CA ALA A 123 19.65 -59.14 5.24
C ALA A 123 20.55 -60.25 5.86
N PRO A 124 20.65 -61.44 5.25
CA PRO A 124 21.63 -62.44 5.65
C PRO A 124 23.03 -62.07 5.15
N ALA A 125 24.03 -62.42 5.95
CA ALA A 125 25.44 -62.27 5.66
C ALA A 125 25.92 -63.20 4.54
N GLU A 126 26.74 -62.68 3.62
CA GLU A 126 27.76 -63.46 2.92
C GLU A 126 28.98 -62.59 2.55
N GLU A 127 30.12 -63.27 2.44
CA GLU A 127 31.51 -62.83 2.65
C GLU A 127 32.24 -62.17 1.45
N PRO A 128 33.48 -61.66 1.63
CA PRO A 128 34.11 -60.65 0.77
C PRO A 128 35.01 -61.24 -0.34
N LYS A 129 35.08 -60.58 -1.52
CA LYS A 129 36.16 -60.79 -2.49
C LYS A 129 36.58 -59.52 -3.27
N LYS A 130 37.83 -59.12 -3.00
CA LYS A 130 38.95 -58.74 -3.89
C LYS A 130 38.79 -57.71 -5.02
N GLU A 131 39.59 -56.65 -4.86
CA GLU A 131 40.57 -56.03 -5.78
C GLU A 131 40.31 -55.95 -7.31
N GLU A 132 40.33 -54.69 -7.77
CA GLU A 132 40.61 -54.10 -9.10
C GLU A 132 41.82 -54.72 -9.88
N PRO A 133 42.10 -54.42 -11.19
CA PRO A 133 41.88 -53.12 -11.86
C PRO A 133 41.60 -53.11 -13.39
N SER A 134 41.50 -51.88 -13.93
CA SER A 134 41.98 -51.43 -15.26
C SER A 134 40.95 -51.20 -16.38
N GLY A 135 40.98 -49.98 -16.93
CA GLY A 135 41.02 -49.81 -18.40
C GLY A 135 39.98 -48.91 -19.08
N SER A 136 40.27 -47.60 -19.14
CA SER A 136 40.41 -46.79 -20.38
C SER A 136 39.31 -46.75 -21.48
N ALA A 137 38.79 -45.53 -21.69
CA ALA A 137 38.63 -44.76 -22.95
C ALA A 137 37.40 -44.93 -23.90
N GLY A 138 37.01 -43.76 -24.48
CA GLY A 138 36.36 -43.57 -25.79
C GLY A 138 34.85 -43.34 -25.73
N GLU A 139 34.35 -42.09 -25.78
CA GLU A 139 34.03 -41.28 -26.99
C GLU A 139 32.62 -41.53 -27.60
N GLU A 140 31.85 -40.43 -27.57
CA GLU A 140 30.84 -39.92 -28.52
C GLU A 140 29.95 -40.85 -29.35
N ALA A 141 28.62 -40.63 -29.27
CA ALA A 141 27.77 -40.55 -30.47
C ALA A 141 26.42 -39.86 -30.17
N GLN A 142 26.17 -38.78 -30.91
CA GLN A 142 24.86 -38.16 -31.11
C GLN A 142 23.88 -39.10 -31.82
N GLY A 143 22.58 -38.92 -31.57
CA GLY A 143 21.52 -39.52 -32.38
C GLY A 143 20.13 -38.96 -32.05
N SER A 144 19.67 -38.03 -32.88
CA SER A 144 18.29 -37.52 -32.94
C SER A 144 17.25 -38.63 -33.17
N GLY A 145 16.03 -38.43 -32.67
CA GLY A 145 14.86 -39.21 -33.09
C GLY A 145 13.55 -38.70 -32.49
N ASP A 146 12.65 -38.30 -33.38
CA ASP A 146 11.28 -37.76 -33.22
C ASP A 146 10.33 -38.47 -32.22
N GLY A 147 9.28 -37.74 -31.80
CA GLY A 147 8.24 -38.11 -30.84
C GLY A 147 7.22 -39.19 -31.31
N PRO A 148 5.96 -39.26 -30.80
CA PRO A 148 5.16 -38.21 -30.16
C PRO A 148 4.32 -38.63 -28.91
N ALA A 149 3.56 -37.63 -28.43
CA ALA A 149 2.63 -37.53 -27.29
C ALA A 149 1.64 -38.69 -27.02
N LYS A 150 1.25 -38.82 -25.73
CA LYS A 150 -0.07 -39.34 -25.30
C LYS A 150 -0.49 -38.86 -23.90
N LYS A 151 -1.52 -38.02 -23.85
CA LYS A 151 -2.44 -37.82 -22.71
C LYS A 151 -3.38 -39.03 -22.58
N PRO A 152 -3.96 -39.29 -21.39
CA PRO A 152 -5.24 -39.99 -21.26
C PRO A 152 -6.25 -39.16 -20.41
N PRO A 153 -7.54 -39.57 -20.27
CA PRO A 153 -8.59 -39.18 -21.22
C PRO A 153 -9.79 -38.47 -20.55
N VAL A 154 -10.54 -37.73 -21.36
CA VAL A 154 -11.88 -37.19 -21.04
C VAL A 154 -12.94 -38.13 -21.64
N GLY A 155 -14.01 -38.39 -20.90
CA GLY A 155 -15.24 -39.07 -21.34
C GLY A 155 -16.48 -38.51 -20.61
N PRO A 156 -17.73 -38.78 -21.07
CA PRO A 156 -18.41 -37.88 -22.01
C PRO A 156 -19.79 -37.33 -21.58
N CYS A 157 -20.11 -36.14 -22.14
CA CYS A 157 -21.39 -35.59 -22.65
C CYS A 157 -22.72 -35.77 -21.89
N THR A 158 -23.40 -34.66 -21.55
CA THR A 158 -24.49 -34.03 -22.36
C THR A 158 -25.14 -32.82 -21.64
N PRO A 159 -25.62 -31.78 -22.36
CA PRO A 159 -26.20 -30.55 -21.79
C PRO A 159 -27.75 -30.55 -21.76
N PRO A 160 -28.41 -29.75 -20.87
CA PRO A 160 -29.84 -29.45 -20.99
C PRO A 160 -30.11 -28.16 -21.82
N PRO A 161 -31.35 -27.99 -22.33
CA PRO A 161 -31.71 -27.08 -23.43
C PRO A 161 -32.00 -25.62 -23.00
N PRO A 162 -32.11 -24.67 -23.95
CA PRO A 162 -32.18 -23.24 -23.68
C PRO A 162 -33.58 -22.82 -23.23
N GLN A 163 -33.67 -22.04 -22.15
CA GLN A 163 -34.90 -21.35 -21.76
C GLN A 163 -34.79 -19.86 -22.08
N THR A 164 -35.84 -19.41 -22.75
CA THR A 164 -36.10 -18.13 -23.41
C THR A 164 -36.17 -16.94 -22.46
N ALA A 165 -35.74 -15.81 -23.01
CA ALA A 165 -35.72 -14.50 -22.40
C ALA A 165 -37.09 -13.98 -21.93
N ASN A 166 -37.09 -13.23 -20.84
CA ASN A 166 -37.88 -12.01 -20.73
C ASN A 166 -37.11 -10.95 -19.89
N PRO A 167 -36.95 -9.70 -20.36
CA PRO A 167 -36.10 -8.71 -19.72
C PRO A 167 -36.90 -7.80 -18.78
N GLN A 168 -36.58 -7.78 -17.49
CA GLN A 168 -36.99 -6.70 -16.60
C GLN A 168 -35.82 -6.25 -15.72
N HIS A 169 -35.21 -5.15 -16.18
CA HIS A 169 -34.63 -4.06 -15.40
C HIS A 169 -34.04 -4.44 -14.03
N LYS A 170 -32.80 -4.92 -14.03
CA LYS A 170 -31.90 -4.74 -12.89
C LYS A 170 -30.71 -3.91 -13.36
N SER A 171 -30.59 -2.74 -12.74
CA SER A 171 -29.48 -1.80 -12.86
C SER A 171 -28.14 -2.52 -12.97
N HIS A 172 -27.44 -2.22 -14.06
CA HIS A 172 -26.11 -2.72 -14.38
C HIS A 172 -25.08 -2.18 -13.38
N LEU A 173 -24.94 -2.87 -12.25
CA LEU A 173 -23.81 -2.81 -11.33
C LEU A 173 -23.35 -4.26 -11.12
N GLN A 174 -22.68 -4.81 -12.12
CA GLN A 174 -21.83 -5.98 -11.94
C GLN A 174 -20.37 -5.53 -12.07
N TYR A 175 -19.50 -6.20 -11.32
CA TYR A 175 -18.02 -6.15 -11.33
C TYR A 175 -17.38 -5.15 -10.34
N THR A 176 -16.66 -5.55 -9.29
CA THR A 176 -16.00 -6.82 -8.92
C THR A 176 -16.49 -7.36 -7.56
N GLU A 177 -16.94 -8.62 -7.48
CA GLU A 177 -17.47 -9.25 -6.25
C GLU A 177 -16.41 -9.63 -5.19
N GLU A 178 -15.12 -9.39 -5.43
CA GLU A 178 -14.09 -9.77 -4.46
C GLU A 178 -13.94 -8.72 -3.35
N PRO A 179 -14.13 -9.09 -2.07
CA PRO A 179 -13.99 -8.16 -0.96
C PRO A 179 -12.56 -7.61 -0.88
N TRP A 180 -12.43 -6.39 -0.37
CA TRP A 180 -11.13 -5.77 -0.12
C TRP A 180 -10.42 -6.44 1.05
N ILE A 181 -9.11 -6.64 0.90
CA ILE A 181 -8.23 -7.11 1.97
C ILE A 181 -7.26 -6.02 2.41
N LEU A 182 -6.76 -6.12 3.65
CA LEU A 182 -5.90 -5.10 4.24
C LEU A 182 -4.63 -4.80 3.40
N PRO A 183 -3.92 -5.78 2.83
CA PRO A 183 -2.77 -5.50 1.95
C PRO A 183 -3.10 -4.68 0.69
N GLU A 184 -4.32 -4.81 0.15
CA GLU A 184 -4.75 -3.99 -1.00
C GLU A 184 -4.96 -2.54 -0.57
N VAL A 185 -5.52 -2.33 0.63
CA VAL A 185 -5.67 -0.98 1.22
C VAL A 185 -4.31 -0.37 1.55
N GLU A 186 -3.34 -1.16 2.00
CA GLU A 186 -1.96 -0.70 2.18
C GLU A 186 -1.32 -0.25 0.87
N LYS A 187 -1.51 -1.01 -0.21
CA LYS A 187 -1.04 -0.63 -1.54
C LYS A 187 -1.70 0.67 -2.02
N LEU A 188 -2.99 0.82 -1.78
CA LEU A 188 -3.74 2.04 -2.08
C LEU A 188 -3.21 3.24 -1.28
N LEU A 189 -2.93 3.08 0.01
CA LEU A 189 -2.30 4.12 0.85
C LEU A 189 -0.92 4.52 0.33
N VAL A 190 -0.09 3.58 -0.12
CA VAL A 190 1.21 3.85 -0.72
C VAL A 190 1.08 4.61 -2.05
N LEU A 191 0.02 4.35 -2.81
CA LEU A 191 -0.27 5.12 -4.02
C LEU A 191 -0.71 6.55 -3.69
N VAL A 192 -1.64 6.70 -2.74
CA VAL A 192 -2.16 8.00 -2.30
C VAL A 192 -1.09 8.83 -1.60
N SER A 193 -0.14 8.24 -0.87
CA SER A 193 0.97 9.01 -0.28
C SER A 193 1.80 9.74 -1.34
N LYS A 194 1.97 9.16 -2.54
CA LYS A 194 2.68 9.79 -3.67
C LYS A 194 1.91 10.95 -4.29
N VAL A 195 0.58 10.96 -4.18
CA VAL A 195 -0.28 12.04 -4.69
C VAL A 195 0.05 13.37 -4.02
N PHE A 196 0.58 13.36 -2.80
CA PHE A 196 0.91 14.58 -2.06
C PHE A 196 2.38 15.00 -2.21
N LEU A 197 3.06 14.55 -3.26
CA LEU A 197 4.44 14.95 -3.55
C LEU A 197 4.49 15.81 -4.81
N LEU A 198 5.35 16.84 -4.83
CA LEU A 198 5.53 17.71 -6.01
C LEU A 198 6.00 16.95 -7.25
N ASN A 199 6.72 15.84 -7.05
CA ASN A 199 7.21 15.02 -8.15
C ASN A 199 6.15 14.05 -8.71
N PHE A 200 4.90 14.16 -8.27
CA PHE A 200 3.80 13.36 -8.79
C PHE A 200 3.55 13.66 -10.29
N PRO A 201 3.23 12.65 -11.13
CA PRO A 201 3.23 12.82 -12.58
C PRO A 201 2.29 13.92 -13.09
N LEU A 202 1.11 14.05 -12.49
CA LEU A 202 0.12 15.08 -12.85
C LEU A 202 0.69 16.49 -12.68
N TYR A 203 1.39 16.73 -11.57
CA TYR A 203 1.87 18.06 -11.20
C TYR A 203 3.11 18.46 -11.99
N ILE A 204 4.06 17.53 -12.17
CA ILE A 204 5.22 17.75 -13.04
C ILE A 204 4.74 18.09 -14.45
N ALA A 205 3.84 17.27 -15.00
CA ALA A 205 3.36 17.47 -16.36
C ALA A 205 2.58 18.79 -16.52
N HIS A 206 1.79 19.17 -15.51
CA HIS A 206 1.05 20.43 -15.53
C HIS A 206 1.99 21.64 -15.46
N LYS A 207 3.03 21.57 -14.62
CA LYS A 207 4.07 22.61 -14.52
C LYS A 207 4.79 22.84 -15.86
N HIS A 208 5.15 21.77 -16.57
CA HIS A 208 5.75 21.87 -17.90
C HIS A 208 4.80 22.36 -18.99
N GLY A 209 3.49 22.13 -18.81
CA GLY A 209 2.46 22.54 -19.76
C GLY A 209 2.11 24.03 -19.69
N MET A 210 2.54 24.79 -18.68
CA MET A 210 2.09 26.18 -18.41
C MET A 210 0.55 26.34 -18.28
N HIS A 211 -0.16 25.33 -17.74
CA HIS A 211 -1.63 25.24 -17.87
C HIS A 211 -2.49 25.97 -16.82
N SER A 212 -1.91 26.62 -15.79
CA SER A 212 -2.58 27.59 -14.90
C SER A 212 -1.64 27.90 -13.74
N ARG A 213 -1.51 29.18 -13.38
CA ARG A 213 -0.82 29.63 -12.16
C ARG A 213 -1.85 29.88 -11.05
N LEU A 214 -1.40 29.95 -9.79
CA LEU A 214 -2.29 30.30 -8.69
C LEU A 214 -3.02 31.64 -8.90
N ASP A 215 -2.44 32.54 -9.69
CA ASP A 215 -3.03 33.82 -10.09
C ASP A 215 -4.31 33.68 -10.95
N ASP A 216 -4.54 32.53 -11.59
CA ASP A 216 -5.73 32.27 -12.42
C ASP A 216 -6.94 31.74 -11.61
N LEU A 217 -6.78 31.58 -10.29
CA LEU A 217 -7.84 31.11 -9.40
C LEU A 217 -8.93 32.15 -9.19
N GLN A 218 -10.18 31.69 -9.13
CA GLN A 218 -11.26 32.51 -8.60
C GLN A 218 -10.98 32.83 -7.13
N ALA A 219 -11.24 34.08 -6.71
CA ALA A 219 -10.96 34.55 -5.36
C ALA A 219 -11.62 33.69 -4.26
N GLU A 220 -12.82 33.17 -4.51
CA GLU A 220 -13.53 32.25 -3.62
C GLU A 220 -12.80 30.91 -3.47
N GLU A 221 -12.30 30.35 -4.56
CA GLU A 221 -11.54 29.10 -4.54
C GLU A 221 -10.20 29.27 -3.82
N ALA A 222 -9.49 30.36 -4.10
CA ALA A 222 -8.25 30.70 -3.40
C ALA A 222 -8.47 30.85 -1.89
N HIS A 223 -9.58 31.51 -1.49
CA HIS A 223 -9.97 31.62 -0.09
C HIS A 223 -10.23 30.25 0.55
N HIS A 224 -11.00 29.38 -0.10
CA HIS A 224 -11.26 28.02 0.40
C HIS A 224 -9.98 27.18 0.54
N LEU A 225 -9.04 27.29 -0.40
CA LEU A 225 -7.75 26.60 -0.30
C LEU A 225 -6.90 27.16 0.84
N ALA A 226 -6.88 28.47 1.05
CA ALA A 226 -6.11 29.12 2.12
C ALA A 226 -6.57 28.72 3.53
N LEU A 227 -7.83 28.29 3.70
CA LEU A 227 -8.32 27.75 4.96
C LEU A 227 -7.57 26.50 5.40
N ILE A 228 -7.07 25.70 4.44
CA ILE A 228 -6.42 24.40 4.70
C ILE A 228 -4.92 24.45 4.40
N CYS A 229 -4.57 24.99 3.25
CA CYS A 229 -3.23 24.91 2.70
C CYS A 229 -2.41 26.17 3.01
N ASP A 230 -1.10 26.00 3.15
CA ASP A 230 -0.15 27.08 3.22
C ASP A 230 0.19 27.56 1.79
N LEU A 231 -0.28 28.76 1.42
CA LEU A 231 -0.15 29.33 0.08
C LEU A 231 1.06 30.27 -0.07
N HIS A 232 2.17 30.00 0.62
CA HIS A 232 3.35 30.87 0.60
C HIS A 232 4.13 30.89 -0.73
N ASP A 233 3.86 29.96 -1.65
CA ASP A 233 4.56 29.84 -2.93
C ASP A 233 3.56 29.85 -4.11
N ASN A 234 3.70 30.85 -4.98
CA ASN A 234 2.84 31.04 -6.16
C ASN A 234 3.05 29.97 -7.25
N ASP A 235 4.12 29.17 -7.17
CA ASP A 235 4.43 28.09 -8.11
C ASP A 235 3.84 26.73 -7.69
N LEU A 236 3.04 26.67 -6.63
CA LEU A 236 2.42 25.43 -6.18
C LEU A 236 1.37 24.92 -7.19
N PRO A 237 1.41 23.63 -7.57
CA PRO A 237 0.44 23.04 -8.48
C PRO A 237 -0.99 23.11 -7.89
N ILE A 238 -1.91 23.76 -8.60
CA ILE A 238 -3.32 23.89 -8.18
C ILE A 238 -3.99 22.53 -7.88
N TYR A 239 -3.72 21.50 -8.70
CA TYR A 239 -4.24 20.15 -8.48
C TYR A 239 -3.76 19.55 -7.16
N LEU A 240 -2.52 19.83 -6.75
CA LEU A 240 -2.01 19.37 -5.45
C LEU A 240 -2.81 19.98 -4.31
N LEU A 241 -3.01 21.29 -4.33
CA LEU A 241 -3.76 22.00 -3.28
C LEU A 241 -5.21 21.51 -3.20
N ARG A 242 -5.87 21.33 -4.34
CA ARG A 242 -7.22 20.74 -4.41
C ARG A 242 -7.27 19.34 -3.82
N ASN A 243 -6.28 18.50 -4.11
CA ASN A 243 -6.21 17.12 -3.60
C ASN A 243 -5.89 17.05 -2.10
N VAL A 244 -5.03 17.94 -1.58
CA VAL A 244 -4.79 18.11 -0.14
C VAL A 244 -6.08 18.52 0.57
N SER A 245 -6.76 19.55 0.04
CA SER A 245 -8.05 20.03 0.56
C SER A 245 -9.10 18.91 0.56
N LEU A 246 -9.20 18.13 -0.53
CA LEU A 246 -10.11 17.00 -0.62
C LEU A 246 -9.84 15.94 0.46
N PHE A 247 -8.58 15.55 0.67
CA PHE A 247 -8.24 14.57 1.70
C PHE A 247 -8.64 15.05 3.10
N CYS A 248 -8.37 16.32 3.41
CA CYS A 248 -8.75 16.93 4.68
C CYS A 248 -10.26 16.97 4.87
N ASN A 249 -11.00 17.49 3.88
CA ASN A 249 -12.46 17.64 3.92
C ASN A 249 -13.21 16.30 3.91
N SER A 250 -12.61 15.25 3.33
CA SER A 250 -13.16 13.90 3.39
C SER A 250 -13.06 13.27 4.79
N GLY A 251 -12.35 13.92 5.72
CA GLY A 251 -12.08 13.41 7.07
C GLY A 251 -10.92 12.44 7.12
N GLY A 252 -9.93 12.54 6.22
CA GLY A 252 -8.80 11.62 6.16
C GLY A 252 -8.00 11.53 7.47
N PHE A 253 -7.69 12.67 8.08
CA PHE A 253 -7.02 12.71 9.40
C PHE A 253 -7.84 12.05 10.50
N GLY A 254 -9.15 12.35 10.56
CA GLY A 254 -10.04 11.76 11.55
C GLY A 254 -10.16 10.24 11.40
N ALA A 255 -10.30 9.76 10.16
CA ALA A 255 -10.35 8.33 9.87
C ALA A 255 -9.05 7.62 10.30
N MET A 256 -7.88 8.19 9.98
CA MET A 256 -6.59 7.63 10.41
C MET A 256 -6.43 7.64 11.93
N SER A 257 -6.87 8.70 12.62
CA SER A 257 -6.83 8.77 14.09
C SER A 257 -7.59 7.60 14.72
N LEU A 258 -8.80 7.31 14.22
CA LEU A 258 -9.60 6.16 14.68
C LEU A 258 -8.89 4.83 14.39
N CYS A 259 -8.22 4.70 13.23
CA CYS A 259 -7.44 3.50 12.91
C CYS A 259 -6.35 3.22 13.96
N PHE A 260 -5.62 4.26 14.42
CA PHE A 260 -4.57 4.12 15.44
C PHE A 260 -5.09 3.77 16.84
N GLU A 261 -6.39 3.95 17.09
CA GLU A 261 -7.02 3.51 18.33
C GLU A 261 -7.34 2.01 18.31
N HIS A 262 -7.39 1.38 17.12
CA HIS A 262 -7.70 -0.03 16.97
C HIS A 262 -6.57 -0.91 17.57
N PRO A 263 -6.88 -1.84 18.49
CA PRO A 263 -5.88 -2.58 19.27
C PRO A 263 -4.98 -3.48 18.41
N ASP A 264 -5.52 -4.01 17.32
CA ASP A 264 -4.82 -4.95 16.44
C ASP A 264 -4.41 -4.33 15.09
N LEU A 265 -4.24 -3.02 15.04
CA LEU A 265 -3.74 -2.35 13.84
C LEU A 265 -2.34 -2.89 13.48
N PRO A 266 -2.11 -3.42 12.27
CA PRO A 266 -0.79 -3.89 11.89
C PRO A 266 0.23 -2.76 11.68
N VAL A 267 1.50 -3.04 11.99
CA VAL A 267 2.62 -2.09 11.82
C VAL A 267 2.78 -1.64 10.37
N SER A 268 2.55 -2.52 9.41
CA SER A 268 2.59 -2.20 7.98
C SER A 268 1.54 -1.14 7.61
N THR A 269 0.30 -1.32 8.07
CA THR A 269 -0.80 -0.40 7.82
C THR A 269 -0.58 0.94 8.51
N ALA A 270 -0.16 0.91 9.78
CA ALA A 270 0.22 2.10 10.56
C ALA A 270 1.32 2.92 9.85
N HIS A 271 2.33 2.24 9.32
CA HIS A 271 3.42 2.88 8.59
C HIS A 271 2.94 3.52 7.28
N SER A 272 2.11 2.82 6.49
CA SER A 272 1.53 3.38 5.26
C SER A 272 0.64 4.61 5.52
N MET A 273 -0.15 4.61 6.60
CA MET A 273 -0.92 5.80 7.00
C MET A 273 -0.01 6.96 7.41
N THR A 274 1.02 6.67 8.21
CA THR A 274 1.99 7.68 8.65
C THR A 274 2.72 8.32 7.48
N ALA A 275 3.13 7.51 6.49
CA ALA A 275 3.77 7.99 5.26
C ALA A 275 2.84 8.84 4.37
N ALA A 276 1.54 8.53 4.33
CA ALA A 276 0.58 9.36 3.63
C ALA A 276 0.44 10.73 4.31
N VAL A 277 0.26 10.74 5.63
CA VAL A 277 0.10 11.97 6.41
C VAL A 277 1.36 12.82 6.43
N SER A 278 2.55 12.22 6.43
CA SER A 278 3.80 12.97 6.36
C SER A 278 3.88 13.82 5.09
N ASN A 279 3.34 13.32 3.97
CA ASN A 279 3.33 14.05 2.71
C ASN A 279 2.20 15.08 2.64
N VAL A 280 1.01 14.79 3.19
CA VAL A 280 -0.10 15.77 3.30
C VAL A 280 0.32 16.97 4.16
N LYS A 281 0.96 16.70 5.30
CA LYS A 281 1.38 17.70 6.28
C LYS A 281 2.24 18.83 5.68
N LEU A 282 3.03 18.52 4.65
CA LEU A 282 3.90 19.50 4.00
C LEU A 282 3.15 20.72 3.45
N TRP A 283 1.87 20.55 3.16
CA TRP A 283 1.06 21.56 2.46
C TRP A 283 0.07 22.27 3.38
N LEU A 284 -0.04 21.86 4.65
CA LEU A 284 -1.01 22.44 5.57
C LEU A 284 -0.53 23.76 6.14
N ASN A 285 -1.45 24.72 6.26
CA ASN A 285 -1.18 25.92 7.04
C ASN A 285 -1.04 25.57 8.54
N TYR A 286 -0.50 26.51 9.32
CA TYR A 286 -0.28 26.32 10.75
C TYR A 286 -1.56 25.91 11.50
N HIS A 287 -2.69 26.56 11.21
CA HIS A 287 -3.95 26.30 11.88
C HIS A 287 -4.45 24.86 11.66
N CYS A 288 -4.52 24.41 10.41
CA CYS A 288 -4.93 23.05 10.06
C CYS A 288 -3.91 22.00 10.51
N ASN A 289 -2.62 22.31 10.49
CA ASN A 289 -1.61 21.42 11.07
C ASN A 289 -1.88 21.20 12.57
N THR A 290 -2.19 22.26 13.32
CA THR A 290 -2.53 22.15 14.75
C THR A 290 -3.86 21.43 14.99
N GLN A 291 -4.88 21.64 14.16
CA GLN A 291 -6.21 21.04 14.36
C GLN A 291 -6.31 19.58 13.87
N LEU A 292 -5.60 19.23 12.78
CA LEU A 292 -5.72 17.93 12.13
C LEU A 292 -4.55 17.01 12.45
N PHE A 293 -3.31 17.50 12.31
CA PHE A 293 -2.12 16.66 12.45
C PHE A 293 -1.73 16.44 13.91
N VAL A 294 -1.75 17.47 14.76
CA VAL A 294 -1.33 17.32 16.17
C VAL A 294 -2.13 16.24 16.92
N PRO A 295 -3.48 16.18 16.84
CA PRO A 295 -4.23 15.09 17.46
C PRO A 295 -3.86 13.71 16.91
N LEU A 296 -3.67 13.59 15.60
CA LEU A 296 -3.26 12.34 14.96
C LEU A 296 -1.86 11.91 15.41
N ARG A 297 -0.90 12.86 15.52
CA ARG A 297 0.44 12.60 16.03
C ARG A 297 0.40 11.95 17.42
N SER A 298 -0.43 12.47 18.32
CA SER A 298 -0.62 11.87 19.64
C SER A 298 -1.12 10.42 19.55
N ARG A 299 -2.04 10.12 18.63
CA ARG A 299 -2.51 8.73 18.41
C ARG A 299 -1.42 7.81 17.86
N ILE A 300 -0.58 8.30 16.94
CA ILE A 300 0.57 7.55 16.42
C ILE A 300 1.54 7.22 17.56
N LEU A 301 1.88 8.21 18.40
CA LEU A 301 2.77 8.01 19.55
C LEU A 301 2.20 6.99 20.54
N GLN A 302 0.92 7.11 20.91
CA GLN A 302 0.22 6.16 21.77
C GLN A 302 0.25 4.74 21.20
N TYR A 303 0.02 4.58 19.90
CA TYR A 303 0.13 3.30 19.22
C TYR A 303 1.55 2.72 19.33
N MET A 304 2.58 3.52 19.07
CA MET A 304 3.98 3.07 19.17
C MET A 304 4.37 2.68 20.60
N CYS A 305 3.86 3.39 21.61
CA CYS A 305 4.03 3.03 23.02
C CYS A 305 3.46 1.65 23.37
N LYS A 306 2.49 1.13 22.61
CA LYS A 306 1.91 -0.22 22.83
C LYS A 306 2.67 -1.34 22.11
N LEU A 307 3.53 -1.02 21.14
CA LEU A 307 4.26 -2.03 20.37
C LEU A 307 5.31 -2.78 21.20
N SER A 308 5.60 -4.03 20.86
CA SER A 308 6.73 -4.75 21.49
C SER A 308 8.08 -4.16 21.10
N ASP A 309 9.12 -4.41 21.89
CA ASP A 309 10.50 -4.03 21.56
C ASP A 309 10.95 -4.65 20.22
N GLN A 310 10.52 -5.87 19.93
CA GLN A 310 10.81 -6.51 18.65
C GLN A 310 10.18 -5.73 17.49
N SER A 311 8.92 -5.32 17.62
CA SER A 311 8.22 -4.52 16.61
C SER A 311 8.86 -3.14 16.43
N LEU A 312 9.26 -2.48 17.52
CA LEU A 312 9.88 -1.15 17.50
C LEU A 312 11.26 -1.13 16.82
N ARG A 313 11.94 -2.28 16.71
CA ARG A 313 13.19 -2.43 15.94
C ARG A 313 12.98 -2.58 14.43
N SER A 314 11.75 -2.57 13.93
CA SER A 314 11.51 -2.62 12.48
C SER A 314 11.92 -1.32 11.79
N ALA A 315 12.24 -1.37 10.49
CA ALA A 315 12.50 -0.15 9.72
C ALA A 315 11.28 0.76 9.63
N ALA A 316 10.08 0.17 9.54
CA ALA A 316 8.81 0.88 9.48
C ALA A 316 8.56 1.70 10.76
N THR A 317 8.75 1.11 11.94
CA THR A 317 8.57 1.82 13.23
C THR A 317 9.63 2.87 13.47
N ARG A 318 10.88 2.65 13.03
CA ARG A 318 11.90 3.71 13.08
C ARG A 318 11.50 4.92 12.24
N ALA A 319 11.06 4.70 10.99
CA ALA A 319 10.61 5.78 10.13
C ALA A 319 9.40 6.54 10.73
N MET A 320 8.47 5.83 11.39
CA MET A 320 7.36 6.49 12.12
C MET A 320 7.89 7.35 13.28
N ALA A 321 8.82 6.82 14.09
CA ALA A 321 9.43 7.54 15.22
C ALA A 321 10.13 8.82 14.76
N ASP A 322 11.00 8.69 13.76
CA ASP A 322 11.75 9.81 13.18
C ASP A 322 10.80 10.91 12.67
N PHE A 323 9.70 10.52 12.02
CA PHE A 323 8.69 11.47 11.55
C PHE A 323 7.94 12.18 12.69
N VAL A 324 7.44 11.46 13.71
CA VAL A 324 6.63 12.08 14.78
C VAL A 324 7.46 12.99 15.69
N TRP A 325 8.73 12.66 15.94
CA TRP A 325 9.64 13.52 16.70
C TRP A 325 10.07 14.74 15.90
N SER A 326 10.48 14.58 14.64
CA SER A 326 10.85 15.73 13.77
C SER A 326 9.67 16.63 13.41
N SER A 327 8.44 16.16 13.60
CA SER A 327 7.24 16.93 13.29
C SER A 327 6.85 17.95 14.37
N MET A 328 7.54 18.00 15.50
CA MET A 328 7.43 19.10 16.45
C MET A 328 8.05 20.36 15.81
N ARG A 329 7.29 21.46 15.72
CA ARG A 329 7.85 22.78 15.39
C ARG A 329 8.17 23.52 16.69
N ASP A 330 9.20 24.37 16.64
CA ASP A 330 9.77 25.18 17.72
C ASP A 330 8.73 25.93 18.59
N PRO A 331 9.07 26.22 19.87
CA PRO A 331 8.16 26.60 20.96
C PRO A 331 7.86 28.10 21.06
N LEU A 332 8.11 28.90 20.01
CA LEU A 332 8.08 30.36 20.14
C LEU A 332 6.69 30.99 20.15
N ASP A 333 5.62 30.23 19.88
CA ASP A 333 4.27 30.76 20.03
C ASP A 333 3.29 29.71 20.56
N VAL A 334 2.71 30.07 21.71
CA VAL A 334 1.57 29.47 22.40
C VAL A 334 1.88 28.25 23.29
N ALA A 335 2.11 28.58 24.58
CA ALA A 335 2.05 27.71 25.75
C ALA A 335 2.93 26.44 25.71
N VAL A 336 3.61 26.17 26.82
CA VAL A 336 4.37 24.95 27.03
C VAL A 336 3.41 23.75 27.04
N ASN A 337 2.99 23.28 25.88
CA ASN A 337 2.24 22.05 25.72
C ASN A 337 3.25 20.93 25.89
N PHE A 338 3.29 20.37 27.10
CA PHE A 338 4.14 19.26 27.44
C PHE A 338 3.81 18.06 26.54
N ASP A 339 4.76 17.61 25.72
CA ASP A 339 4.59 16.47 24.82
C ASP A 339 4.68 15.14 25.58
N THR A 340 3.69 14.89 26.43
CA THR A 340 3.61 13.71 27.31
C THR A 340 3.77 12.41 26.52
N GLU A 341 3.17 12.32 25.32
CA GLU A 341 3.21 11.12 24.50
C GLU A 341 4.58 10.93 23.84
N GLY A 342 5.22 12.01 23.38
CA GLY A 342 6.58 11.95 22.85
C GLY A 342 7.60 11.53 23.91
N LEU A 343 7.45 12.06 25.12
CA LEU A 343 8.28 11.69 26.28
C LEU A 343 8.02 10.26 26.76
N ALA A 344 6.77 9.79 26.73
CA ALA A 344 6.45 8.40 27.06
C ALA A 344 7.13 7.43 26.11
N LEU A 345 7.12 7.72 24.80
CA LEU A 345 7.84 6.91 23.82
C LEU A 345 9.35 6.98 24.03
N ALA A 346 9.91 8.18 24.23
CA ALA A 346 11.34 8.35 24.50
C ALA A 346 11.78 7.56 25.76
N PHE A 347 11.02 7.65 26.85
CA PHE A 347 11.27 6.90 28.07
C PHE A 347 11.29 5.38 27.84
N LYS A 348 10.37 4.87 27.01
CA LYS A 348 10.37 3.46 26.61
C LYS A 348 11.64 3.06 25.85
N TYR A 349 12.11 3.91 24.93
CA TYR A 349 13.39 3.68 24.23
C TYR A 349 14.58 3.70 25.19
N PHE A 350 14.60 4.61 26.17
CA PHE A 350 15.69 4.73 27.14
C PHE A 350 15.73 3.59 28.16
N THR A 351 14.57 3.06 28.55
CA THR A 351 14.49 1.99 29.56
C THR A 351 14.61 0.59 28.95
N SER A 352 14.45 0.45 27.64
CA SER A 352 14.68 -0.82 26.96
C SER A 352 16.17 -1.07 26.74
N THR A 353 16.62 -2.28 27.08
CA THR A 353 17.99 -2.76 26.81
C THR A 353 18.20 -3.14 25.34
N THR A 354 17.14 -3.19 24.52
CA THR A 354 17.20 -3.68 23.14
C THR A 354 16.88 -2.62 22.09
N LEU A 355 16.34 -1.46 22.51
CA LEU A 355 16.03 -0.34 21.65
C LEU A 355 17.18 0.67 21.62
N THR A 356 17.28 1.40 20.52
CA THR A 356 18.24 2.49 20.37
C THR A 356 17.51 3.66 19.76
N MET A 357 17.58 4.82 20.41
CA MET A 357 17.03 6.06 19.90
C MET A 357 18.10 6.78 19.09
N ARG A 358 17.75 7.24 17.90
CA ARG A 358 18.58 8.17 17.12
C ARG A 358 17.97 9.55 17.26
N LEU A 359 18.69 10.46 17.89
CA LEU A 359 18.29 11.85 18.04
C LEU A 359 18.51 12.60 16.72
N ALA A 360 17.71 12.30 15.69
CA ALA A 360 17.67 13.10 14.48
C ALA A 360 16.59 14.19 14.66
N GLY A 361 17.00 15.45 14.79
CA GLY A 361 16.07 16.59 14.90
C GLY A 361 15.74 17.06 16.32
N MET A 362 16.28 16.44 17.38
CA MET A 362 16.21 16.94 18.76
C MET A 362 17.38 17.87 19.09
N SER A 363 17.71 18.80 18.21
CA SER A 363 18.83 19.73 18.42
C SER A 363 18.61 20.71 19.59
N TYR A 364 17.41 20.75 20.19
CA TYR A 364 16.99 21.80 21.13
C TYR A 364 16.59 21.29 22.53
N ASP A 365 16.38 19.98 22.72
CA ASP A 365 15.99 19.43 24.05
C ASP A 365 17.18 19.03 24.94
N VAL A 366 18.41 19.05 24.41
CA VAL A 366 19.62 18.74 25.21
C VAL A 366 19.97 19.88 26.18
N ASP A 367 19.41 21.08 25.99
CA ASP A 367 19.68 22.24 26.86
C ASP A 367 18.78 22.30 28.12
N ILE A 368 17.84 21.36 28.30
CA ILE A 368 16.96 21.31 29.51
C ILE A 368 17.55 20.42 30.63
N LEU A 369 18.70 19.78 30.39
CA LEU A 369 19.38 18.93 31.39
C LEU A 369 20.76 19.44 31.84
N ASN A 370 21.06 20.73 31.68
CA ASN A 370 22.22 21.37 32.32
C ASN A 370 21.82 22.53 33.24
#